data_AF-A0A3C2E099-F1
#
_entry.id   AF-A0A3C2E099-F1
#
_cell.length_a   1.000
_cell.length_b   1.000
_cell.length_c   1.000
_cell.angle_alpha   90.00
_cell.angle_beta   90.00
_cell.angle_gamma   90.00
#
_symmetry.space_group_name_H-M   'P 1'
#
loop_
_entity.id
_entity.type
_entity.pdbx_description
1 polymer ?
#
loop_
_entity_poly.entity_id
_entity_poly.type
_entity_poly.pdbx_seq_one_letter_code
_entity_poly.pdbx_strand_id
1 'polypeptide(L)'
;MPQLDIPLYPPQIIWLVISFVLLYLAMAKLALPRISEVLEKRRDRIDGDLDKAAVLKDEADEVLAAYEQSMAEAKAQALEVIKQASDRLAEDSVARHAELSTTMAEQAQSAEAAIARAKESALADIGGIAEDITDQATAKLIGVKNVDKKQLQNAVAAAIKEHE
;
A
#
# COMPACT_ATOMS: atom_id res chain seq x y z
N MET A 1 94.11 -56.20 17.29
CA MET A 1 93.25 -55.10 17.77
C MET A 1 92.15 -55.72 18.61
N PRO A 2 92.01 -55.40 19.90
CA PRO A 2 91.07 -56.07 20.84
C PRO A 2 89.58 -55.87 20.50
N GLN A 3 89.28 -55.11 19.44
CA GLN A 3 87.94 -54.80 18.97
C GLN A 3 87.33 -55.84 18.01
N LEU A 4 88.02 -56.97 17.77
CA LEU A 4 87.53 -58.13 17.01
C LEU A 4 87.60 -59.43 17.84
N ASP A 5 87.49 -59.33 19.17
CA ASP A 5 87.38 -60.50 20.04
C ASP A 5 85.95 -61.08 19.97
N ILE A 6 85.79 -62.07 19.10
CA ILE A 6 84.53 -62.79 18.80
C ILE A 6 83.72 -63.23 20.06
N PRO A 7 84.32 -63.66 21.19
CA PRO A 7 83.53 -64.09 22.36
C PRO A 7 82.78 -62.96 23.09
N LEU A 8 83.03 -61.67 22.82
CA LEU A 8 82.30 -60.55 23.45
C LEU A 8 81.00 -60.13 22.74
N TYR A 9 80.76 -60.57 21.49
CA TYR A 9 79.55 -60.18 20.74
C TYR A 9 78.24 -60.79 21.26
N PRO A 10 78.16 -62.07 21.70
CA PRO A 10 76.89 -62.65 22.12
C PRO A 10 76.22 -61.93 23.31
N PRO A 11 76.92 -61.55 24.40
CA PRO A 11 76.32 -60.77 25.48
C PRO A 11 75.82 -59.40 25.03
N GLN A 12 76.56 -58.72 24.14
CA GLN A 12 76.16 -57.41 23.60
C GLN A 12 74.89 -57.51 22.75
N ILE A 13 74.77 -58.56 21.93
CA ILE A 13 73.58 -58.81 21.12
C ILE A 13 72.37 -59.13 22.01
N ILE A 14 72.55 -59.94 23.07
CA ILE A 14 71.47 -60.25 24.03
C ILE A 14 70.96 -58.97 24.70
N TRP A 15 71.86 -58.09 25.15
CA TRP A 15 71.46 -56.84 25.80
C TRP A 15 70.86 -55.82 24.84
N LEU A 16 71.34 -55.79 23.58
CA LEU A 16 70.72 -55.03 22.51
C LEU A 16 69.28 -55.50 22.25
N VAL A 17 69.05 -56.82 22.15
CA VAL A 17 67.70 -57.37 21.96
C VAL A 17 66.79 -57.03 23.15
N ILE A 18 67.28 -57.17 24.38
CA ILE A 18 66.48 -56.87 25.58
C ILE A 18 66.12 -55.39 25.65
N SER A 19 67.08 -54.49 25.44
CA SER A 19 66.82 -53.04 25.42
C SER A 19 65.93 -52.62 24.25
N PHE A 20 66.10 -53.22 23.07
CA PHE A 20 65.25 -52.98 21.91
C PHE A 20 63.81 -53.44 22.15
N VAL A 21 63.61 -54.63 22.72
CA VAL A 21 62.27 -55.13 23.05
C VAL A 21 61.61 -54.26 24.12
N LEU A 22 62.35 -53.83 25.15
CA LEU A 22 61.84 -52.89 26.15
C LEU A 22 61.41 -51.56 25.52
N LEU A 23 62.23 -50.98 24.65
CA LEU A 23 61.92 -49.76 23.91
C LEU A 23 60.70 -49.95 23.00
N TYR A 24 60.63 -51.08 22.27
CA TYR A 24 59.52 -51.42 21.40
C TYR A 24 58.21 -51.49 22.19
N LEU A 25 58.20 -52.18 23.33
CA LEU A 25 57.02 -52.27 24.19
C LEU A 25 56.63 -50.90 24.77
N ALA A 26 57.61 -50.07 25.15
CA ALA A 26 57.35 -48.71 25.61
C ALA A 26 56.72 -47.85 24.50
N MET A 27 57.24 -47.93 23.27
CA MET A 27 56.67 -47.22 22.11
C MET A 27 55.27 -47.72 21.77
N ALA A 28 55.08 -49.04 21.75
CA ALA A 28 53.81 -49.67 21.41
C ALA A 28 52.72 -49.34 22.44
N LYS A 29 53.06 -49.34 23.75
CA LYS A 29 52.09 -49.07 24.82
C LYS A 29 51.93 -47.61 25.20
N LEU A 30 52.87 -46.72 24.86
CA LEU A 30 52.81 -45.32 25.30
C LEU A 30 52.80 -44.31 24.16
N ALA A 31 53.64 -44.47 23.14
CA ALA A 31 53.75 -43.50 22.06
C ALA A 31 52.60 -43.65 21.05
N LEU A 32 52.33 -44.87 20.59
CA LEU A 32 51.23 -45.14 19.64
C LEU A 32 49.84 -44.73 20.14
N PRO A 33 49.41 -45.09 21.37
CA PRO A 33 48.09 -44.69 21.85
C PRO A 33 47.94 -43.16 21.96
N ARG A 34 48.98 -42.45 22.42
CA ARG A 34 48.94 -40.98 22.48
C ARG A 34 48.77 -40.32 21.11
N ILE A 35 49.43 -40.85 20.08
CA ILE A 35 49.27 -40.34 18.71
C ILE A 35 47.86 -40.64 18.19
N SER A 36 47.35 -41.85 18.45
CA SER A 36 46.00 -42.24 18.07
C SER A 36 44.95 -41.34 18.72
N GLU A 37 45.07 -41.06 20.02
CA GLU A 37 44.16 -40.17 20.74
C GLU A 37 44.11 -38.75 20.15
N VAL A 38 45.26 -38.21 19.74
CA VAL A 38 45.31 -36.87 19.12
C VAL A 38 44.66 -36.89 17.74
N LEU A 39 44.89 -37.94 16.95
CA LEU A 39 44.29 -38.08 15.64
C LEU A 39 42.77 -38.24 15.74
N GLU A 40 42.30 -39.06 16.68
CA GLU A 40 40.88 -39.28 16.95
C GLU A 40 40.21 -38.00 17.44
N LYS A 41 40.77 -37.29 18.43
CA LYS A 41 40.25 -35.98 18.86
C LYS A 41 40.15 -34.96 17.73
N ARG A 42 41.11 -34.96 16.81
CA ARG A 42 41.06 -34.07 15.63
C ARG A 42 39.94 -34.48 14.67
N ARG A 43 39.81 -35.78 14.39
CA ARG A 43 38.73 -36.31 13.57
C ARG A 43 37.37 -35.97 14.16
N ASP A 44 37.15 -36.28 15.43
CA ASP A 44 35.89 -36.03 16.12
C ASP A 44 35.54 -34.54 16.15
N ARG A 45 36.55 -33.66 16.30
CA ARG A 45 36.34 -32.22 16.22
C ARG A 45 35.94 -31.78 14.81
N ILE A 46 36.61 -32.28 13.78
CA ILE A 46 36.29 -31.94 12.38
C ILE A 46 34.89 -32.42 12.04
N ASP A 47 34.57 -33.67 12.35
CA ASP A 47 33.25 -34.25 12.09
C ASP A 47 32.17 -33.47 12.85
N GLY A 48 32.39 -33.14 14.11
CA GLY A 48 31.47 -32.33 14.89
C GLY A 48 31.33 -30.88 14.39
N ASP A 49 32.38 -30.28 13.84
CA ASP A 49 32.31 -28.94 13.24
C ASP A 49 31.60 -28.98 11.87
N LEU A 50 31.76 -30.05 11.09
CA LEU A 50 31.05 -30.28 9.83
C LEU A 50 29.55 -30.52 10.06
N ASP A 51 29.18 -31.33 11.05
CA ASP A 51 27.78 -31.59 11.40
C ASP A 51 27.09 -30.30 11.85
N LYS A 52 27.75 -29.49 12.69
CA LYS A 52 27.22 -28.17 13.08
C LYS A 52 27.08 -27.24 11.89
N ALA A 53 28.05 -27.22 10.99
CA ALA A 53 27.97 -26.39 9.79
C ALA A 53 26.81 -26.82 8.88
N ALA A 54 26.56 -28.13 8.75
CA ALA A 54 25.42 -28.65 8.01
C ALA A 54 24.09 -28.23 8.65
N VAL A 55 23.94 -28.41 9.97
CA VAL A 55 22.73 -27.98 10.69
C VAL A 55 22.49 -26.48 10.56
N LEU A 56 23.52 -25.65 10.76
CA LEU A 56 23.40 -24.19 10.62
C LEU A 56 23.04 -23.77 9.19
N LYS A 57 23.52 -24.50 8.18
CA LYS A 57 23.15 -24.26 6.80
C LYS A 57 21.68 -24.61 6.56
N ASP A 58 21.23 -25.76 7.03
CA ASP A 58 19.84 -26.18 6.88
C ASP A 58 18.88 -25.22 7.59
N GLU A 59 19.22 -24.76 8.80
CA GLU A 59 18.47 -23.72 9.53
C GLU A 59 18.44 -22.39 8.76
N ALA A 60 19.57 -21.98 8.15
CA ALA A 60 19.63 -20.76 7.35
C ALA A 60 18.78 -20.86 6.08
N ASP A 61 18.81 -22.01 5.40
CA ASP A 61 18.00 -22.27 4.21
C ASP A 61 16.49 -22.28 4.56
N GLU A 62 16.11 -22.85 5.72
CA GLU A 62 14.73 -22.81 6.22
C GLU A 62 14.26 -21.38 6.53
N VAL A 63 15.07 -20.60 7.25
CA VAL A 63 14.78 -19.20 7.58
C VAL A 63 14.67 -18.36 6.30
N LEU A 64 15.55 -18.59 5.32
CA LEU A 64 15.51 -17.89 4.04
C LEU A 64 14.21 -18.21 3.28
N ALA A 65 13.82 -19.49 3.21
CA ALA A 65 12.58 -19.90 2.56
C ALA A 65 11.33 -19.28 3.24
N ALA A 66 11.29 -19.28 4.57
CA ALA A 66 10.21 -18.64 5.33
C ALA A 66 10.17 -17.13 5.13
N TYR A 67 11.33 -16.47 5.06
CA TYR A 67 11.44 -15.04 4.79
C TYR A 67 10.95 -14.70 3.37
N GLU A 68 11.38 -15.46 2.36
CA GLU A 68 10.95 -15.27 0.97
C GLU A 68 9.44 -15.47 0.82
N GLN A 69 8.87 -16.49 1.46
CA GLN A 69 7.43 -16.72 1.49
C GLN A 69 6.69 -15.54 2.14
N SER A 70 7.14 -15.10 3.33
CA SER A 70 6.53 -13.98 4.04
C SER A 70 6.57 -12.69 3.21
N MET A 71 7.69 -12.44 2.52
CA MET A 71 7.83 -11.29 1.62
C MET A 71 6.90 -11.38 0.39
N ALA A 72 6.71 -12.58 -0.16
CA ALA A 72 5.78 -12.80 -1.27
C ALA A 72 4.33 -12.58 -0.83
N GLU A 73 3.93 -13.12 0.33
CA GLU A 73 2.61 -12.93 0.91
C GLU A 73 2.33 -11.47 1.24
N ALA A 74 3.28 -10.76 1.86
CA ALA A 74 3.15 -9.34 2.17
C ALA A 74 2.97 -8.48 0.90
N LYS A 75 3.72 -8.78 -0.18
CA LYS A 75 3.55 -8.11 -1.47
C LYS A 75 2.18 -8.39 -2.09
N ALA A 76 1.71 -9.63 -2.04
CA ALA A 76 0.39 -10.01 -2.55
C ALA A 76 -0.73 -9.30 -1.77
N GLN A 77 -0.64 -9.27 -0.44
CA GLN A 77 -1.60 -8.55 0.41
C GLN A 77 -1.59 -7.04 0.14
N ALA A 78 -0.41 -6.43 -0.03
CA ALA A 78 -0.32 -5.01 -0.36
C ALA A 78 -0.99 -4.69 -1.70
N LEU A 79 -0.76 -5.51 -2.73
CA LEU A 79 -1.41 -5.34 -4.04
C LEU A 79 -2.93 -5.51 -3.95
N GLU A 80 -3.41 -6.48 -3.16
CA GLU A 80 -4.84 -6.69 -2.92
C GLU A 80 -5.47 -5.49 -2.21
N VAL A 81 -4.82 -4.95 -1.18
CA VAL A 81 -5.30 -3.74 -0.48
C VAL A 81 -5.36 -2.53 -1.41
N ILE A 82 -4.33 -2.34 -2.26
CA ILE A 82 -4.31 -1.24 -3.24
C ILE A 82 -5.46 -1.40 -4.24
N LYS A 83 -5.68 -2.61 -4.74
CA LYS A 83 -6.78 -2.91 -5.66
C LYS A 83 -8.13 -2.62 -5.02
N GLN A 84 -8.38 -3.16 -3.82
CA GLN A 84 -9.64 -2.91 -3.08
C GLN A 84 -9.86 -1.43 -2.80
N ALA A 85 -8.81 -0.68 -2.45
CA ALA A 85 -8.90 0.76 -2.24
C ALA A 85 -9.24 1.51 -3.54
N SER A 86 -8.62 1.12 -4.66
CA SER A 86 -8.90 1.70 -5.98
C SER A 86 -10.34 1.41 -6.42
N ASP A 87 -10.80 0.17 -6.24
CA ASP A 87 -12.16 -0.24 -6.60
C ASP A 87 -13.21 0.54 -5.78
N ARG A 88 -13.02 0.62 -4.45
CA ARG A 88 -13.88 1.44 -3.57
C ARG A 88 -13.88 2.92 -3.96
N LEU A 89 -12.71 3.48 -4.27
CA LEU A 89 -12.62 4.89 -4.67
C LEU A 89 -13.33 5.15 -6.00
N ALA A 90 -13.27 4.21 -6.94
CA ALA A 90 -14.00 4.30 -8.19
C ALA A 90 -15.52 4.25 -7.97
N GLU A 91 -16.01 3.33 -7.13
CA GLU A 91 -17.42 3.24 -6.73
C GLU A 91 -17.91 4.52 -6.04
N ASP A 92 -17.16 5.01 -5.05
CA ASP A 92 -17.47 6.26 -4.33
C ASP A 92 -17.50 7.46 -5.27
N SER A 93 -16.56 7.52 -6.23
CA SER A 93 -16.51 8.59 -7.23
C SER A 93 -17.77 8.58 -8.09
N VAL A 94 -18.17 7.41 -8.61
CA VAL A 94 -19.40 7.26 -9.40
C VAL A 94 -20.63 7.68 -8.60
N ALA A 95 -20.74 7.23 -7.34
CA ALA A 95 -21.85 7.58 -6.46
C ALA A 95 -21.93 9.10 -6.21
N ARG A 96 -20.80 9.74 -5.87
CA ARG A 96 -20.72 11.19 -5.66
C ARG A 96 -21.04 11.98 -6.92
N HIS A 97 -20.56 11.52 -8.08
CA HIS A 97 -20.89 12.16 -9.35
C HIS A 97 -22.39 12.08 -9.66
N ALA A 98 -23.04 10.95 -9.38
CA ALA A 98 -24.48 10.79 -9.56
C ALA A 98 -25.29 11.69 -8.61
N GLU A 99 -24.90 11.75 -7.33
CA GLU A 99 -25.53 12.61 -6.33
C GLU A 99 -25.38 14.09 -6.68
N LEU A 100 -24.15 14.50 -7.06
CA LEU A 100 -23.88 15.86 -7.49
C LEU A 100 -24.70 16.22 -8.73
N SER A 101 -24.75 15.33 -9.73
CA SER A 101 -25.52 15.56 -10.95
C SER A 101 -27.01 15.73 -10.67
N THR A 102 -27.55 14.94 -9.73
CA THR A 102 -28.94 15.06 -9.29
C THR A 102 -29.18 16.41 -8.60
N THR A 103 -28.31 16.77 -7.66
CA THR A 103 -28.40 18.05 -6.93
C THR A 103 -28.31 19.25 -7.88
N MET A 104 -27.41 19.20 -8.86
CA MET A 104 -27.27 20.26 -9.87
C MET A 104 -28.51 20.36 -10.76
N ALA A 105 -29.13 19.23 -11.13
CA ALA A 105 -30.36 19.23 -11.92
C ALA A 105 -31.54 19.85 -11.13
N GLU A 106 -31.69 19.50 -9.86
CA GLU A 106 -32.72 20.10 -8.98
C GLU A 106 -32.50 21.61 -8.80
N GLN A 107 -31.25 22.03 -8.60
CA GLN A 107 -30.91 23.44 -8.45
C GLN A 107 -31.15 24.22 -9.75
N ALA A 108 -30.84 23.64 -10.90
CA ALA A 108 -31.14 24.22 -12.21
C ALA A 108 -32.66 24.40 -12.40
N GLN A 109 -33.45 23.36 -12.11
CA GLN A 109 -34.91 23.43 -12.22
C GLN A 109 -35.51 24.50 -11.29
N SER A 110 -35.02 24.59 -10.05
CA SER A 110 -35.44 25.62 -9.09
C SER A 110 -35.10 27.03 -9.58
N ALA A 111 -33.89 27.22 -10.12
CA ALA A 111 -33.46 28.49 -10.69
C ALA A 111 -34.31 28.87 -11.91
N GLU A 112 -34.61 27.94 -12.81
CA GLU A 112 -35.50 28.17 -13.96
C GLU A 112 -36.91 28.58 -13.49
N ALA A 113 -37.47 27.91 -12.49
CA ALA A 113 -38.77 28.27 -11.93
C ALA A 113 -38.77 29.65 -11.22
N ALA A 114 -37.65 30.04 -10.61
CA ALA A 114 -37.49 31.37 -10.01
C ALA A 114 -37.39 32.46 -11.10
N ILE A 115 -36.64 32.21 -12.17
CA ILE A 115 -36.53 33.11 -13.32
C ILE A 115 -37.90 33.30 -13.99
N ALA A 116 -38.66 32.22 -14.20
CA ALA A 116 -40.00 32.29 -14.77
C ALA A 116 -40.95 33.17 -13.92
N ARG A 117 -40.95 32.98 -12.60
CA ARG A 117 -41.73 33.80 -11.66
C ARG A 117 -41.30 35.27 -11.65
N ALA A 118 -39.99 35.53 -11.67
CA ALA A 118 -39.47 36.89 -11.74
C ALA A 118 -39.88 37.59 -13.05
N LYS A 119 -39.87 36.86 -14.17
CA LYS A 119 -40.33 37.36 -15.48
C LYS A 119 -41.82 37.69 -15.45
N GLU A 120 -42.66 36.81 -14.90
CA GLU A 120 -44.10 37.03 -14.78
C GLU A 120 -44.41 38.25 -13.89
N SER A 121 -43.74 38.38 -12.74
CA SER A 121 -43.86 39.55 -11.87
C SER A 121 -43.44 40.84 -12.58
N ALA A 122 -42.31 40.83 -13.28
CA ALA A 122 -41.84 42.02 -14.01
C ALA A 122 -42.82 42.43 -15.13
N LEU A 123 -43.40 41.47 -15.85
CA LEU A 123 -44.43 41.76 -16.86
C LEU A 123 -45.71 42.34 -16.23
N ALA A 124 -46.13 41.83 -15.08
CA ALA A 124 -47.27 42.37 -14.34
C ALA A 124 -47.00 43.81 -13.83
N ASP A 125 -45.80 44.05 -13.30
CA ASP A 125 -45.37 45.36 -12.82
C ASP A 125 -45.34 46.40 -13.96
N ILE A 126 -44.93 46.01 -15.18
CA ILE A 126 -44.99 46.88 -16.37
C ILE A 126 -46.43 47.30 -16.66
N GLY A 127 -47.40 46.39 -16.55
CA GLY A 127 -48.82 46.72 -16.72
C GLY A 127 -49.30 47.77 -15.72
N GLY A 128 -48.96 47.59 -14.44
CA GLY A 128 -49.29 48.55 -13.38
C GLY A 128 -48.61 49.92 -13.57
N ILE A 129 -47.35 49.93 -14.00
CA ILE A 129 -46.63 51.18 -14.32
C ILE A 129 -47.25 51.87 -15.54
N ALA A 130 -47.65 51.12 -16.57
CA ALA A 130 -48.32 51.67 -17.74
C ALA A 130 -49.68 52.28 -17.39
N GLU A 131 -50.46 51.65 -16.51
CA GLU A 131 -51.70 52.21 -15.97
C GLU A 131 -51.44 53.52 -15.22
N ASP A 132 -50.47 53.56 -14.30
CA ASP A 132 -50.14 54.77 -13.53
C ASP A 132 -49.64 55.92 -14.43
N ILE A 133 -48.76 55.65 -15.39
CA ILE A 133 -48.29 56.65 -16.36
C ILE A 133 -49.44 57.17 -17.21
N THR A 134 -50.36 56.29 -17.64
CA THR A 134 -51.53 56.67 -18.46
C THR A 134 -52.51 57.53 -17.68
N ASP A 135 -52.77 57.22 -16.41
CA ASP A 135 -53.63 58.06 -15.54
C ASP A 135 -53.01 59.44 -15.34
N GLN A 136 -51.70 59.50 -15.02
CA GLN A 136 -50.96 60.76 -14.87
C GLN A 136 -50.94 61.59 -16.17
N ALA A 137 -50.73 60.96 -17.32
CA ALA A 137 -50.74 61.62 -18.63
C ALA A 137 -52.14 62.18 -18.96
N THR A 138 -53.20 61.42 -18.71
CA THR A 138 -54.60 61.82 -18.98
C THR A 138 -55.02 62.98 -18.08
N ALA A 139 -54.65 62.92 -16.80
CA ALA A 139 -54.88 64.00 -15.84
C ALA A 139 -54.18 65.31 -16.24
N LYS A 140 -52.96 65.21 -16.79
CA LYS A 140 -52.14 66.36 -17.18
C LYS A 140 -52.51 66.96 -18.54
N LEU A 141 -52.95 66.15 -19.50
CA LEU A 141 -53.24 66.58 -20.88
C LEU A 141 -54.70 66.98 -21.10
N ILE A 142 -55.66 66.26 -20.51
CA ILE A 142 -57.10 66.42 -20.79
C ILE A 142 -57.88 66.94 -19.58
N GLY A 143 -57.21 67.12 -18.43
CA GLY A 143 -57.79 67.70 -17.22
C GLY A 143 -58.84 66.83 -16.51
N VAL A 144 -59.03 65.58 -16.97
CA VAL A 144 -59.92 64.60 -16.35
C VAL A 144 -59.20 64.00 -15.14
N LYS A 145 -59.67 64.32 -13.93
CA LYS A 145 -59.19 63.69 -12.69
C LYS A 145 -60.06 62.48 -12.36
N ASN A 146 -59.42 61.35 -12.04
CA ASN A 146 -60.04 60.08 -11.67
C ASN A 146 -60.81 59.42 -12.83
N VAL A 147 -60.09 58.93 -13.84
CA VAL A 147 -60.67 58.01 -14.83
C VAL A 147 -61.11 56.73 -14.10
N ASP A 148 -62.25 56.16 -14.48
CA ASP A 148 -62.72 54.91 -13.87
C ASP A 148 -61.65 53.81 -14.04
N LYS A 149 -61.19 53.28 -12.91
CA LYS A 149 -60.06 52.35 -12.83
C LYS A 149 -60.27 51.12 -13.71
N LYS A 150 -61.53 50.68 -13.82
CA LYS A 150 -61.92 49.55 -14.70
C LYS A 150 -61.82 49.87 -16.19
N GLN A 151 -62.15 51.09 -16.60
CA GLN A 151 -62.05 51.51 -18.00
C GLN A 151 -60.59 51.73 -18.41
N LEU A 152 -59.77 52.30 -17.53
CA LEU A 152 -58.33 52.48 -17.74
C LEU A 152 -57.63 51.12 -17.90
N GLN A 153 -57.89 50.18 -16.99
CA GLN A 153 -57.37 48.82 -17.03
C GLN A 153 -57.73 48.10 -18.33
N ASN A 154 -58.99 48.20 -18.76
CA ASN A 154 -59.43 47.59 -20.02
C ASN A 154 -58.78 48.22 -21.26
N ALA A 155 -58.56 49.54 -21.26
CA ALA A 155 -57.93 50.25 -22.38
C ALA A 155 -56.43 49.95 -22.49
N VAL A 156 -55.72 49.93 -21.35
CA VAL A 156 -54.29 49.55 -21.31
C VAL A 156 -54.12 48.08 -21.67
N ALA A 157 -54.96 47.19 -21.15
CA ALA A 157 -54.93 45.76 -21.52
C ALA A 157 -55.22 45.52 -23.00
N ALA A 158 -56.15 46.28 -23.62
CA ALA A 158 -56.42 46.20 -25.04
C ALA A 158 -55.22 46.66 -25.89
N ALA A 159 -54.57 47.76 -25.50
CA ALA A 159 -53.40 48.30 -26.20
C ALA A 159 -52.16 47.39 -26.09
N ILE A 160 -51.94 46.76 -24.92
CA ILE A 160 -50.86 45.76 -24.74
C ILE A 160 -51.09 44.54 -25.64
N LYS A 161 -52.34 44.09 -25.78
CA LYS A 161 -52.71 42.95 -26.65
C LYS A 161 -52.60 43.21 -28.15
N GLU A 162 -52.67 44.47 -28.56
CA GLU A 162 -52.61 44.88 -29.97
C GLU A 162 -51.15 45.02 -30.46
N HIS A 163 -50.19 45.07 -29.53
CA HIS A 163 -48.75 45.24 -29.78
C HIS A 163 -47.88 44.03 -29.43
N GLU A 164 -48.49 42.91 -29.01
CA GLU A 164 -47.86 41.58 -28.90
C GLU A 164 -47.96 40.83 -30.23
#